data_AF-Q19801-F1
#
_entry.id   AF-Q19801-F1
#
_cell.length_a   1.000
_cell.length_b   1.000
_cell.length_c   1.000
_cell.angle_alpha   90.00
_cell.angle_beta   90.00
_cell.angle_gamma   90.00
#
_symmetry.space_group_name_H-M   'P 1'
#
loop_
_entity.id
_entity.type
_entity.pdbx_description
1 polymer ?
#
loop_
_entity_poly.entity_id
_entity_poly.type
_entity_poly.pdbx_seq_one_letter_code
_entity_poly.pdbx_strand_id
1 'polypeptide(L)'
;MRSMKVFISIGVVLSVVNCIFFDHGDSSDGSYSDSSGEGRGHHHKHGPRPPRPNRPPRPPPATPPPTTPAPSCPGGWSLIHRRRGPWCIQVFNGAAGLEGSNNACRAQGAVLSSVENAQERETIARLGLEKMLPTGWKYGTIRVGLRKNSQGAPWYNTDGSTDANNLEGVLWSPAEPRNGNWGGVQLNCATMWLWGGIFEGGRIHGQFFTNICLANNPNDRYRGYVCGKPA
;
A
#
# COMPACT_ATOMS: atom_id res chain seq x y z
N MET A 1 50.87 -18.90 -17.43
CA MET A 1 50.86 -17.52 -17.96
C MET A 1 49.53 -16.85 -17.61
N ARG A 2 49.63 -15.80 -16.79
CA ARG A 2 48.71 -14.67 -16.50
C ARG A 2 47.17 -14.88 -16.46
N SER A 3 46.66 -14.98 -15.23
CA SER A 3 45.31 -14.55 -14.83
C SER A 3 45.14 -13.03 -14.95
N MET A 4 43.98 -12.56 -15.40
CA MET A 4 43.52 -11.18 -15.22
C MET A 4 42.22 -11.19 -14.41
N LYS A 5 42.35 -10.85 -13.13
CA LYS A 5 41.23 -10.53 -12.23
C LYS A 5 40.99 -9.03 -12.36
N VAL A 6 39.82 -8.62 -12.85
CA VAL A 6 39.39 -7.22 -12.83
C VAL A 6 38.42 -7.06 -11.67
N PHE A 7 38.87 -6.37 -10.63
CA PHE A 7 38.05 -5.86 -9.53
C PHE A 7 37.46 -4.52 -9.97
N ILE A 8 36.14 -4.37 -9.94
CA ILE A 8 35.46 -3.08 -10.08
C ILE A 8 34.81 -2.76 -8.73
N SER A 9 35.40 -1.79 -8.06
CA SER A 9 35.02 -1.24 -6.76
C SER A 9 33.97 -0.13 -6.91
N ILE A 10 32.89 -0.28 -6.15
CA ILE A 10 32.22 0.74 -5.33
C ILE A 10 31.91 2.10 -5.98
N GLY A 11 30.61 2.34 -6.20
CA GLY A 11 30.01 3.68 -6.21
C GLY A 11 28.74 3.67 -5.35
N VAL A 12 28.87 4.00 -4.06
CA VAL A 12 27.74 4.29 -3.17
C VAL A 12 27.34 5.74 -3.40
N VAL A 13 26.16 5.95 -3.98
CA VAL A 13 25.54 7.28 -4.10
C VAL A 13 24.48 7.40 -3.03
N LEU A 14 24.80 8.13 -1.96
CA LEU A 14 23.84 8.61 -0.96
C LEU A 14 23.15 9.85 -1.54
N SER A 15 21.85 9.75 -1.82
CA SER A 15 21.01 10.91 -2.13
C SER A 15 20.20 11.27 -0.89
N VAL A 16 20.52 12.42 -0.32
CA VAL A 16 19.78 13.05 0.77
C VAL A 16 18.66 13.88 0.12
N VAL A 17 17.39 13.53 0.36
CA VAL A 17 16.26 14.35 -0.08
C VAL A 17 15.77 15.18 1.10
N ASN A 18 15.82 16.48 0.90
CA ASN A 18 15.37 17.54 1.79
C ASN A 18 13.91 17.34 2.22
N CYS A 19 13.68 17.44 3.53
CA CYS A 19 12.35 17.67 4.10
C CYS A 19 11.95 19.12 3.78
N ILE A 20 10.86 19.29 3.04
CA ILE A 20 10.17 20.59 2.94
C ILE A 20 9.07 20.56 3.99
N PHE A 21 9.33 21.23 5.12
CA PHE A 21 8.31 21.60 6.09
C PHE A 21 7.53 22.78 5.49
N PHE A 22 6.23 22.58 5.26
CA PHE A 22 5.30 23.67 5.03
C PHE A 22 4.78 24.15 6.38
N ASP A 23 5.34 25.25 6.87
CA ASP A 23 4.70 26.13 7.84
C ASP A 23 3.55 26.89 7.13
N HIS A 24 2.33 26.71 7.63
CA HIS A 24 1.20 27.63 7.57
C HIS A 24 0.60 27.52 8.96
N GLY A 25 0.65 28.53 9.81
CA GLY A 25 0.25 29.90 9.56
C GLY A 25 -0.83 30.20 10.60
N ASP A 26 -0.49 31.06 11.54
CA ASP A 26 -1.32 31.62 12.62
C ASP A 26 -2.80 31.79 12.26
N SER A 27 -3.69 31.45 13.20
CA SER A 27 -4.94 32.19 13.43
C SER A 27 -5.49 31.83 14.82
N SER A 28 -5.21 32.71 15.77
CA SER A 28 -5.88 32.80 17.06
C SER A 28 -7.22 33.52 16.85
N ASP A 29 -8.35 32.94 17.25
CA ASP A 29 -9.59 33.70 17.41
C ASP A 29 -10.36 33.20 18.64
N GLY A 30 -10.19 33.93 19.74
CA GLY A 30 -11.04 33.85 20.92
C GLY A 30 -12.33 34.61 20.65
N SER A 31 -13.47 33.92 20.71
CA SER A 31 -14.79 34.54 20.61
C SER A 31 -15.52 34.45 21.96
N TYR A 32 -15.44 35.53 22.72
CA TYR A 32 -16.33 35.83 23.84
C TYR A 32 -17.67 36.28 23.26
N SER A 33 -18.77 35.70 23.72
CA SER A 33 -20.13 36.11 23.34
C SER A 33 -20.76 36.81 24.55
N ASP A 34 -20.78 38.13 24.50
CA ASP A 34 -21.63 38.97 25.36
C ASP A 34 -23.06 38.94 24.80
N SER A 35 -24.05 38.80 25.65
CA SER A 35 -25.47 38.92 25.27
C SER A 35 -26.23 39.59 26.40
N SER A 36 -26.31 40.91 26.28
CA SER A 36 -27.16 41.83 27.02
C SER A 36 -28.63 41.56 26.72
N GLY A 37 -29.38 41.12 27.73
CA GLY A 37 -30.83 41.00 27.72
C GLY A 37 -31.43 41.79 28.87
N GLU A 38 -32.06 42.92 28.55
CA GLU A 38 -32.83 43.77 29.45
C GLU A 38 -34.01 43.00 30.06
N GLY A 39 -34.10 42.97 31.39
CA GLY A 39 -35.12 42.21 32.10
C GLY A 39 -35.46 42.84 33.44
N ARG A 40 -36.28 43.88 33.39
CA ARG A 40 -37.26 44.37 34.38
C ARG A 40 -37.08 43.92 35.84
N GLY A 41 -36.83 44.91 36.69
CA GLY A 41 -36.63 44.73 38.12
C GLY A 41 -37.84 44.19 38.87
N HIS A 42 -37.56 43.45 39.95
CA HIS A 42 -38.39 43.36 41.14
C HIS A 42 -37.48 43.06 42.33
N HIS A 43 -37.46 43.99 43.29
CA HIS A 43 -36.80 43.82 44.58
C HIS A 43 -37.52 42.74 45.39
N HIS A 44 -36.89 41.57 45.56
CA HIS A 44 -37.36 40.56 46.50
C HIS A 44 -36.45 40.52 47.73
N LYS A 45 -37.07 40.73 48.88
CA LYS A 45 -36.46 40.66 50.21
C LYS A 45 -35.82 39.29 50.45
N HIS A 46 -34.59 39.29 50.94
CA HIS A 46 -33.88 38.09 51.35
C HIS A 46 -34.56 37.44 52.58
N GLY A 47 -35.37 36.40 52.33
CA GLY A 47 -35.74 35.44 53.36
C GLY A 47 -34.57 34.48 53.65
N PRO A 48 -34.52 33.86 54.84
CA PRO A 48 -33.49 32.89 55.19
C PRO A 48 -33.45 31.75 54.17
N ARG A 49 -32.29 31.54 53.56
CA ARG A 49 -32.07 30.47 52.59
C ARG A 49 -32.22 29.12 53.30
N PRO A 50 -33.14 28.23 52.87
CA PRO A 50 -33.23 26.90 53.44
C PRO A 50 -31.90 26.15 53.23
N PRO A 51 -31.54 25.20 54.12
CA PRO A 51 -30.33 24.40 53.97
C PRO A 51 -30.35 23.73 52.59
N ARG A 52 -29.29 23.92 51.80
CA ARG A 52 -29.13 23.19 50.55
C ARG A 52 -29.13 21.69 50.88
N PRO A 53 -30.01 20.88 50.26
CA PRO A 53 -29.91 19.43 50.37
C PRO A 53 -28.50 19.02 49.98
N ASN A 54 -27.89 18.10 50.74
CA ASN A 54 -26.59 17.51 50.42
C ASN A 54 -26.63 16.98 48.99
N ARG A 55 -26.03 17.73 48.06
CA ARG A 55 -25.88 17.28 46.68
C ARG A 55 -24.96 16.06 46.72
N PRO A 56 -25.39 14.89 46.20
CA PRO A 56 -24.51 13.75 46.09
C PRO A 56 -23.22 14.17 45.36
N PRO A 57 -22.06 13.59 45.70
CA PRO A 57 -20.83 13.84 44.97
C PRO A 57 -21.07 13.65 43.47
N ARG A 58 -20.67 14.64 42.66
CA ARG A 58 -20.71 14.49 41.21
C ARG A 58 -19.85 13.27 40.85
N PRO A 59 -20.37 12.30 40.08
CA PRO A 59 -19.54 11.23 39.56
C PRO A 59 -18.31 11.82 38.87
N PRO A 60 -17.12 11.23 39.05
CA PRO A 60 -15.94 11.68 38.33
C PRO A 60 -16.23 11.70 36.83
N PRO A 61 -15.68 12.67 36.07
CA PRO A 61 -15.80 12.67 34.62
C PRO A 61 -15.41 11.30 34.07
N ALA A 62 -16.26 10.71 33.24
CA ALA A 62 -15.93 9.45 32.58
C ALA A 62 -14.64 9.67 31.77
N THR A 63 -13.63 8.86 32.05
CA THR A 63 -12.39 8.84 31.28
C THR A 63 -12.75 8.54 29.82
N PRO A 64 -12.29 9.33 28.84
CA PRO A 64 -12.53 9.00 27.44
C PRO A 64 -11.98 7.59 27.17
N PRO A 65 -12.69 6.77 26.38
CA PRO A 65 -12.22 5.43 26.06
C PRO A 65 -10.82 5.53 25.43
N PRO A 66 -9.90 4.60 25.75
CA PRO A 66 -8.58 4.60 25.15
C PRO A 66 -8.73 4.53 23.62
N THR A 67 -8.29 5.58 22.93
CA THR A 67 -8.24 5.60 21.47
C THR A 67 -7.14 4.64 21.04
N THR A 68 -7.52 3.52 20.41
CA THR A 68 -6.54 2.65 19.76
C THR A 68 -5.76 3.46 18.74
N PRO A 69 -4.41 3.38 18.72
CA PRO A 69 -3.62 4.06 17.71
C PRO A 69 -4.12 3.74 16.30
N ALA A 70 -4.11 4.73 15.41
CA ALA A 70 -4.42 4.49 14.01
C ALA A 70 -3.42 3.46 13.42
N PRO A 71 -3.88 2.57 12.53
CA PRO A 71 -2.99 1.59 11.91
C PRO A 71 -1.86 2.32 11.16
N SER A 72 -0.65 1.78 11.26
CA SER A 72 0.54 2.38 10.65
C SER A 72 1.45 1.30 10.09
N CYS A 73 2.23 1.65 9.07
CA CYS A 73 3.16 0.72 8.44
C CYS A 73 4.60 1.02 8.84
N PRO A 74 5.49 0.00 8.84
CA PRO A 74 6.92 0.24 9.01
C PRO A 74 7.45 1.21 7.94
N GLY A 75 8.55 1.90 8.24
CA GLY A 75 9.16 2.82 7.27
C GLY A 75 9.42 2.18 5.91
N GLY A 76 9.01 2.86 4.83
CA GLY A 76 9.11 2.37 3.45
C GLY A 76 7.90 1.59 2.94
N TRP A 77 7.00 1.16 3.82
CA TRP A 77 5.77 0.45 3.47
C TRP A 77 4.60 1.43 3.35
N SER A 78 3.71 1.17 2.41
CA SER A 78 2.49 1.96 2.19
C SER A 78 1.30 1.26 2.82
N LEU A 79 0.50 2.02 3.57
CA LEU A 79 -0.76 1.56 4.12
C LEU A 79 -1.85 1.53 3.04
N ILE A 80 -2.53 0.40 2.89
CA ILE A 80 -3.72 0.22 2.07
C ILE A 80 -4.84 -0.41 2.92
N HIS A 81 -6.08 -0.28 2.45
CA HIS A 81 -7.23 -0.87 3.13
C HIS A 81 -7.75 -2.06 2.33
N ARG A 82 -7.86 -3.20 3.00
CA ARG A 82 -8.49 -4.41 2.47
C ARG A 82 -9.75 -4.76 3.27
N ARG A 83 -10.58 -5.65 2.74
CA ARG A 83 -11.78 -6.16 3.42
C ARG A 83 -11.47 -6.75 4.79
N ARG A 84 -10.31 -7.39 4.94
CA ARG A 84 -9.86 -8.02 6.19
C ARG A 84 -9.15 -7.07 7.16
N GLY A 85 -9.00 -5.80 6.78
CA GLY A 85 -8.35 -4.79 7.62
C GLY A 85 -7.21 -4.05 6.93
N PRO A 86 -6.53 -3.17 7.67
CA PRO A 86 -5.39 -2.41 7.17
C PRO A 86 -4.23 -3.35 6.81
N TRP A 87 -3.57 -3.04 5.71
CA TRP A 87 -2.53 -3.88 5.12
C TRP A 87 -1.38 -3.01 4.63
N CYS A 88 -0.15 -3.42 4.92
CA CYS A 88 1.07 -2.73 4.52
C CYS A 88 1.67 -3.41 3.31
N ILE A 89 1.90 -2.65 2.23
CA ILE A 89 2.55 -3.14 1.01
C ILE A 89 3.86 -2.42 0.73
N GLN A 90 4.81 -3.12 0.10
CA GLN A 90 6.03 -2.53 -0.42
C GLN A 90 6.46 -3.25 -1.69
N VAL A 91 6.87 -2.47 -2.70
CA VAL A 91 7.49 -3.00 -3.92
C VAL A 91 9.00 -3.06 -3.75
N PHE A 92 9.57 -4.21 -4.08
CA PHE A 92 11.00 -4.50 -4.03
C PHE A 92 11.54 -4.78 -5.43
N ASN A 93 12.81 -4.43 -5.63
CA ASN A 93 13.55 -4.78 -6.85
C ASN A 93 13.97 -6.25 -6.79
N GLY A 94 13.89 -6.96 -7.92
CA GLY A 94 14.42 -8.32 -8.02
C GLY A 94 13.80 -9.16 -9.13
N ALA A 95 14.56 -10.14 -9.61
CA ALA A 95 14.25 -10.92 -10.80
C ALA A 95 13.62 -12.30 -10.51
N ALA A 96 13.10 -12.53 -9.30
CA ALA A 96 12.65 -13.85 -8.90
C ALA A 96 11.32 -14.26 -9.57
N GLY A 97 11.17 -15.57 -9.81
CA GLY A 97 9.86 -16.17 -10.08
C GLY A 97 8.93 -16.08 -8.86
N LEU A 98 7.77 -16.72 -8.96
CA LEU A 98 6.76 -16.72 -7.89
C LEU A 98 7.33 -17.21 -6.56
N GLU A 99 8.04 -18.34 -6.56
CA GLU A 99 8.59 -18.93 -5.33
C GLU A 99 9.70 -18.07 -4.72
N GLY A 100 10.64 -17.60 -5.53
CA GLY A 100 11.70 -16.72 -5.04
C GLY A 100 11.16 -15.39 -4.52
N SER A 101 10.10 -14.83 -5.13
CA SER A 101 9.43 -13.63 -4.64
C SER A 101 8.71 -13.89 -3.31
N ASN A 102 8.07 -15.06 -3.16
CA ASN A 102 7.50 -15.48 -1.88
C ASN A 102 8.57 -15.60 -0.79
N ASN A 103 9.70 -16.24 -1.08
CA ASN A 103 10.81 -16.37 -0.13
C ASN A 103 11.39 -15.01 0.27
N ALA A 104 11.53 -14.09 -0.70
CA ALA A 104 11.97 -12.73 -0.43
C ALA A 104 10.98 -11.96 0.46
N CYS A 105 9.67 -12.12 0.25
CA CYS A 105 8.67 -11.51 1.13
C CYS A 105 8.67 -12.12 2.54
N ARG A 106 8.85 -13.44 2.66
CA ARG A 106 8.95 -14.11 3.97
C ARG A 106 10.13 -13.59 4.78
N ALA A 107 11.25 -13.27 4.13
CA ALA A 107 12.41 -12.64 4.80
C ALA A 107 12.09 -11.25 5.37
N GLN A 108 11.00 -10.60 4.94
CA GLN A 108 10.51 -9.31 5.45
C GLN A 108 9.34 -9.45 6.46
N GLY A 109 9.03 -10.68 6.88
CA GLY A 109 7.85 -10.97 7.69
C GLY A 109 6.54 -10.71 6.94
N ALA A 110 6.54 -10.92 5.62
CA ALA A 110 5.44 -10.64 4.71
C ALA A 110 5.16 -11.82 3.77
N VAL A 111 4.12 -11.69 2.95
CA VAL A 111 3.78 -12.63 1.87
C VAL A 111 3.83 -11.92 0.53
N LEU A 112 3.97 -12.66 -0.57
CA LEU A 112 3.85 -12.08 -1.91
C LEU A 112 2.40 -11.61 -2.10
N SER A 113 2.20 -10.29 -2.15
CA SER A 113 0.87 -9.69 -2.07
C SER A 113 0.08 -9.94 -3.35
N SER A 114 -1.19 -10.31 -3.21
CA SER A 114 -2.19 -10.25 -4.28
C SER A 114 -2.70 -8.81 -4.42
N VAL A 115 -3.74 -8.60 -5.23
CA VAL A 115 -4.37 -7.28 -5.43
C VAL A 115 -5.87 -7.42 -5.21
N GLU A 116 -6.41 -6.81 -4.16
CA GLU A 116 -7.80 -7.01 -3.75
C GLU A 116 -8.77 -6.15 -4.57
N ASN A 117 -8.41 -4.91 -4.88
CA ASN A 117 -9.27 -3.92 -5.51
C ASN A 117 -8.51 -2.97 -6.45
N ALA A 118 -9.23 -2.13 -7.18
CA ALA A 118 -8.65 -1.21 -8.18
C ALA A 118 -7.69 -0.19 -7.56
N GLN A 119 -7.98 0.35 -6.37
CA GLN A 119 -7.11 1.31 -5.69
C GLN A 119 -5.79 0.68 -5.27
N GLU A 120 -5.82 -0.57 -4.77
CA GLU A 120 -4.61 -1.34 -4.47
C GLU A 120 -3.79 -1.58 -5.75
N ARG A 121 -4.44 -1.94 -6.86
CA ARG A 121 -3.77 -2.12 -8.17
C ARG A 121 -2.99 -0.87 -8.57
N GLU A 122 -3.64 0.29 -8.53
CA GLU A 122 -3.05 1.58 -8.89
C GLU A 122 -1.92 1.97 -7.94
N THR A 123 -2.07 1.69 -6.64
CA THR A 123 -1.02 1.94 -5.64
C THR A 123 0.22 1.10 -5.92
N ILE A 124 0.07 -0.20 -6.20
CA ILE A 124 1.17 -1.09 -6.55
C ILE A 124 1.83 -0.64 -7.86
N ALA A 125 1.04 -0.26 -8.86
CA ALA A 125 1.54 0.23 -10.14
C ALA A 125 2.39 1.51 -9.96
N ARG A 126 1.91 2.46 -9.16
CA ARG A 126 2.62 3.69 -8.81
C ARG A 126 3.94 3.41 -8.07
N LEU A 127 3.89 2.60 -7.00
CA LEU A 127 5.10 2.18 -6.26
C LEU A 127 6.11 1.47 -7.18
N GLY A 128 5.61 0.67 -8.13
CA GLY A 128 6.42 0.02 -9.15
C GLY A 128 7.13 1.03 -10.06
N LEU A 129 6.42 2.06 -10.55
CA LEU A 129 7.05 3.13 -11.33
C LEU A 129 8.09 3.91 -10.51
N GLU A 130 7.78 4.26 -9.27
CA GLU A 130 8.72 4.96 -8.37
C GLU A 130 10.01 4.17 -8.15
N LYS A 131 9.94 2.84 -8.11
CA LYS A 131 11.12 1.97 -8.05
C LYS A 131 11.82 1.80 -9.40
N MET A 132 11.07 1.76 -10.49
CA MET A 132 11.58 1.50 -11.83
C MET A 132 12.28 2.72 -12.43
N LEU A 133 11.66 3.90 -12.41
CA LEU A 133 12.15 5.07 -13.15
C LEU A 133 13.59 5.48 -12.77
N PRO A 134 14.02 5.46 -11.49
CA PRO A 134 15.41 5.76 -11.12
C PRO A 134 16.45 4.80 -11.70
N THR A 135 16.05 3.62 -12.18
CA THR A 135 16.96 2.65 -12.82
C THR A 135 17.24 2.98 -14.29
N GLY A 136 16.58 3.99 -14.87
CA GLY A 136 16.69 4.36 -16.28
C GLY A 136 15.83 3.50 -17.22
N TRP A 137 15.15 2.48 -16.69
CA TRP A 137 14.24 1.65 -17.48
C TRP A 137 12.90 2.35 -17.72
N LYS A 138 12.40 2.22 -18.96
CA LYS A 138 11.08 2.75 -19.36
C LYS A 138 9.93 1.78 -19.10
N TYR A 139 10.26 0.51 -18.87
CA TYR A 139 9.28 -0.54 -18.65
C TYR A 139 9.82 -1.68 -17.81
N GLY A 140 8.89 -2.43 -17.24
CA GLY A 140 9.21 -3.57 -16.41
C GLY A 140 7.98 -4.25 -15.87
N THR A 141 8.20 -5.08 -14.86
CA THR A 141 7.17 -5.97 -14.35
C THR A 141 7.19 -6.10 -12.84
N ILE A 142 5.99 -6.23 -12.25
CA ILE A 142 5.81 -6.54 -10.84
C ILE A 142 5.16 -7.91 -10.70
N ARG A 143 5.86 -8.81 -10.01
CA ARG A 143 5.32 -10.10 -9.59
C ARG A 143 4.34 -9.90 -8.44
N VAL A 144 3.18 -10.54 -8.56
CA VAL A 144 2.09 -10.53 -7.56
C VAL A 144 1.71 -11.95 -7.17
N GLY A 145 0.97 -12.09 -6.08
CA GLY A 145 0.41 -13.35 -5.58
C GLY A 145 -0.84 -13.81 -6.34
N LEU A 146 -0.76 -13.97 -7.66
CA LEU A 146 -1.91 -14.37 -8.49
C LEU A 146 -1.49 -15.46 -9.49
N ARG A 147 -2.16 -16.63 -9.43
CA ARG A 147 -1.81 -17.79 -10.28
C ARG A 147 -3.02 -18.68 -10.59
N LYS A 148 -2.82 -19.63 -11.51
CA LYS A 148 -3.71 -20.78 -11.76
C LYS A 148 -2.92 -22.07 -11.66
N ASN A 149 -3.60 -23.21 -11.47
CA ASN A 149 -2.93 -24.51 -11.32
C ASN A 149 -2.48 -25.12 -12.65
N SER A 150 -3.25 -24.91 -13.71
CA SER A 150 -3.01 -25.43 -15.04
C SER A 150 -3.69 -24.54 -16.10
N GLN A 151 -3.44 -24.80 -17.38
CA GLN A 151 -4.23 -24.19 -18.45
C GLN A 151 -5.72 -24.51 -18.28
N GLY A 152 -6.59 -23.50 -18.46
CA GLY A 152 -8.03 -23.62 -18.27
C GLY A 152 -8.51 -23.59 -16.82
N ALA A 153 -7.63 -23.72 -15.82
CA ALA A 153 -8.01 -23.59 -14.41
C ALA A 153 -8.31 -22.13 -14.03
N PRO A 154 -9.17 -21.88 -13.02
CA PRO A 154 -9.44 -20.53 -12.54
C PRO A 154 -8.20 -19.89 -11.91
N TRP A 155 -8.15 -18.56 -11.99
CA TRP A 155 -7.16 -17.74 -11.29
C TRP A 155 -7.53 -17.62 -9.81
N TYR A 156 -6.52 -17.58 -8.95
CA TYR A 156 -6.71 -17.36 -7.53
C TYR A 156 -5.54 -16.60 -6.89
N ASN A 157 -5.88 -15.87 -5.84
CA ASN A 157 -4.94 -15.14 -4.99
C ASN A 157 -4.19 -16.09 -4.05
N THR A 158 -2.89 -15.84 -3.86
CA THR A 158 -2.00 -16.73 -3.08
C THR A 158 -1.53 -16.14 -1.76
N ASP A 159 -1.79 -14.86 -1.49
CA ASP A 159 -1.34 -14.19 -0.27
C ASP A 159 -2.12 -14.62 0.99
N GLY A 160 -3.25 -15.30 0.82
CA GLY A 160 -4.08 -15.79 1.93
C GLY A 160 -4.82 -14.68 2.68
N SER A 161 -4.48 -13.40 2.46
CA SER A 161 -5.13 -12.22 3.02
C SER A 161 -6.17 -11.61 2.09
N THR A 162 -6.07 -11.86 0.79
CA THR A 162 -7.13 -11.62 -0.18
C THR A 162 -7.98 -12.89 -0.29
N ASP A 163 -9.31 -12.75 -0.41
CA ASP A 163 -10.15 -13.91 -0.72
C ASP A 163 -9.65 -14.58 -2.00
N ALA A 164 -9.47 -15.90 -1.96
CA ALA A 164 -8.79 -16.64 -3.02
C ALA A 164 -9.41 -16.39 -4.41
N ASN A 165 -10.73 -16.24 -4.46
CA ASN A 165 -11.48 -16.05 -5.70
C ASN A 165 -11.81 -14.56 -6.00
N ASN A 166 -11.40 -13.61 -5.16
CA ASN A 166 -11.64 -12.19 -5.43
C ASN A 166 -10.69 -11.69 -6.53
N LEU A 167 -11.23 -11.40 -7.71
CA LEU A 167 -10.47 -10.86 -8.84
C LEU A 167 -10.82 -9.39 -9.15
N GLU A 168 -11.48 -8.66 -8.25
CA GLU A 168 -11.91 -7.26 -8.47
C GLU A 168 -10.73 -6.32 -8.75
N GLY A 169 -9.59 -6.56 -8.09
CA GLY A 169 -8.35 -5.83 -8.35
C GLY A 169 -7.66 -6.19 -9.67
N VAL A 170 -8.04 -7.30 -10.31
CA VAL A 170 -7.36 -7.83 -11.49
C VAL A 170 -7.96 -7.23 -12.76
N LEU A 171 -7.20 -6.38 -13.44
CA LEU A 171 -7.52 -5.87 -14.77
C LEU A 171 -6.47 -6.38 -15.76
N TRP A 172 -6.89 -7.18 -16.73
CA TRP A 172 -6.01 -7.77 -17.73
C TRP A 172 -5.71 -6.80 -18.87
N SER A 173 -4.48 -6.84 -19.39
CA SER A 173 -4.11 -6.19 -20.64
C SER A 173 -4.93 -6.75 -21.81
N PRO A 174 -5.07 -5.99 -22.92
CA PRO A 174 -5.65 -6.52 -24.16
C PRO A 174 -5.05 -7.88 -24.54
N ALA A 175 -5.91 -8.82 -24.91
CA ALA A 175 -5.58 -10.23 -25.21
C ALA A 175 -5.02 -11.07 -24.03
N GLU A 176 -5.22 -10.61 -22.79
CA GLU A 176 -4.93 -11.36 -21.56
C GLU A 176 -6.24 -11.61 -20.77
N PRO A 177 -6.30 -12.68 -19.94
CA PRO A 177 -5.28 -13.70 -19.78
C PRO A 177 -5.31 -14.69 -20.95
N ARG A 178 -4.14 -15.06 -21.47
CA ARG A 178 -4.05 -16.15 -22.48
C ARG A 178 -3.76 -17.51 -21.84
N ASN A 179 -4.24 -18.56 -22.49
CA ASN A 179 -3.72 -19.91 -22.30
C ASN A 179 -2.55 -20.10 -23.27
N GLY A 180 -1.44 -20.66 -22.80
CA GLY A 180 -0.26 -20.86 -23.64
C GLY A 180 0.95 -21.29 -22.84
N ASN A 181 2.04 -21.52 -23.58
CA ASN A 181 3.34 -21.91 -23.04
C ASN A 181 4.42 -20.95 -23.53
N TRP A 182 5.47 -20.79 -22.74
CA TRP A 182 6.70 -20.13 -23.14
C TRP A 182 7.87 -21.05 -22.85
N GLY A 183 8.62 -21.45 -23.89
CA GLY A 183 9.73 -22.41 -23.75
C GLY A 183 9.31 -23.76 -23.13
N GLY A 184 8.10 -24.24 -23.45
CA GLY A 184 7.53 -25.47 -22.88
C GLY A 184 6.92 -25.32 -21.48
N VAL A 185 7.02 -24.15 -20.84
CA VAL A 185 6.47 -23.88 -19.50
C VAL A 185 5.14 -23.15 -19.60
N GLN A 186 4.12 -23.61 -18.88
CA GLN A 186 2.79 -23.00 -18.89
C GLN A 186 2.76 -21.59 -18.29
N LEU A 187 1.95 -20.71 -18.90
CA LEU A 187 1.72 -19.33 -18.45
C LEU A 187 0.69 -19.29 -17.31
N ASN A 188 1.08 -19.79 -16.14
CA ASN A 188 0.18 -20.00 -15.00
C ASN A 188 0.27 -18.93 -13.91
N CYS A 189 1.10 -17.90 -14.07
CA CYS A 189 1.23 -16.80 -13.13
C CYS A 189 0.86 -15.47 -13.78
N ALA A 190 0.28 -14.56 -13.00
CA ALA A 190 0.03 -13.21 -13.46
C ALA A 190 1.22 -12.33 -13.11
N THR A 191 1.40 -11.27 -13.89
CA THR A 191 2.42 -10.26 -13.68
C THR A 191 1.85 -8.91 -14.08
N MET A 192 2.07 -7.89 -13.27
CA MET A 192 1.65 -6.53 -13.60
C MET A 192 2.68 -5.87 -14.52
N TRP A 193 2.20 -5.18 -15.54
CA TRP A 193 3.03 -4.40 -16.46
C TRP A 193 3.28 -2.98 -15.94
N LEU A 194 4.52 -2.53 -16.02
CA LEU A 194 4.91 -1.15 -15.76
C LEU A 194 5.34 -0.49 -17.05
N TRP A 195 4.85 0.73 -17.28
CA TRP A 195 5.18 1.53 -18.45
C TRP A 195 5.29 2.99 -18.04
N GLY A 196 6.45 3.60 -18.27
CA GLY A 196 6.71 5.01 -17.99
C GLY A 196 6.77 5.90 -19.24
N GLY A 197 6.43 5.37 -20.42
CA GLY A 197 6.45 6.09 -21.70
C GLY A 197 5.05 6.39 -22.26
N ILE A 198 5.02 6.92 -23.48
CA ILE A 198 3.82 6.88 -24.35
C ILE A 198 3.67 5.45 -24.89
N PHE A 199 2.45 4.92 -24.92
CA PHE A 199 2.09 3.51 -25.20
C PHE A 199 3.05 2.78 -26.18
N GLU A 200 3.72 1.72 -25.72
CA GLU A 200 4.51 0.81 -26.57
C GLU A 200 4.10 -0.64 -26.30
N GLY A 201 3.56 -1.29 -27.33
CA GLY A 201 3.07 -2.67 -27.26
C GLY A 201 1.67 -2.81 -26.66
N GLY A 202 1.05 -3.99 -26.80
CA GLY A 202 -0.32 -4.25 -26.38
C GLY A 202 -0.57 -4.34 -24.87
N ARG A 203 0.42 -4.02 -24.02
CA ARG A 203 0.30 -4.08 -22.55
C ARG A 203 0.11 -2.69 -21.97
N ILE A 204 -0.80 -2.59 -21.02
CA ILE A 204 -1.18 -1.31 -20.39
C ILE A 204 -0.59 -1.24 -18.99
N HIS A 205 -0.09 -0.06 -18.60
CA HIS A 205 0.43 0.18 -17.25
C HIS A 205 -0.58 -0.22 -16.17
N GLY A 206 -0.10 -0.91 -15.13
CA GLY A 206 -0.91 -1.34 -14.00
C GLY A 206 -1.81 -2.54 -14.30
N GLN A 207 -1.89 -2.98 -15.56
CA GLN A 207 -2.67 -4.15 -15.95
C GLN A 207 -1.84 -5.43 -15.93
N PHE A 208 -2.53 -6.55 -15.80
CA PHE A 208 -1.93 -7.87 -15.69
C PHE A 208 -1.78 -8.55 -17.04
N PHE A 209 -0.78 -9.42 -17.14
CA PHE A 209 -0.61 -10.33 -18.25
C PHE A 209 -0.12 -11.69 -17.76
N THR A 210 -0.29 -12.72 -18.56
CA THR A 210 0.11 -14.08 -18.20
C THR A 210 1.59 -14.32 -18.45
N ASN A 211 2.23 -14.96 -17.48
CA ASN A 211 3.66 -15.22 -17.44
C ASN A 211 3.95 -16.59 -16.83
N ILE A 212 5.17 -17.09 -17.03
CA ILE A 212 5.64 -18.31 -16.36
C ILE A 212 5.84 -18.04 -14.86
N CYS A 213 5.66 -19.07 -14.03
CA CYS A 213 5.85 -18.96 -12.58
C CYS A 213 7.31 -19.06 -12.16
N LEU A 214 8.14 -19.80 -12.91
CA LEU A 214 9.50 -20.17 -12.50
C LEU A 214 10.47 -18.99 -12.52
N ALA A 215 10.29 -18.05 -13.45
CA ALA A 215 11.16 -16.89 -13.61
C ALA A 215 10.37 -15.69 -14.13
N ASN A 216 10.91 -14.49 -13.93
CA ASN A 216 10.48 -13.33 -14.70
C ASN A 216 10.91 -13.48 -16.16
N ASN A 217 10.21 -12.82 -17.06
CA ASN A 217 10.59 -12.85 -18.47
C ASN A 217 11.99 -12.20 -18.58
N PRO A 218 13.00 -12.87 -19.17
CA PRO A 218 14.33 -12.28 -19.30
C PRO A 218 14.33 -10.98 -20.11
N ASN A 219 13.31 -10.76 -20.95
CA ASN A 219 13.13 -9.54 -21.74
C ASN A 219 12.58 -8.37 -20.92
N ASP A 220 12.07 -8.62 -19.71
CA ASP A 220 11.68 -7.55 -18.79
C ASP A 220 12.94 -6.88 -18.27
N ARG A 221 13.05 -5.56 -18.50
CA ARG A 221 14.23 -4.77 -18.17
C ARG A 221 14.28 -4.45 -16.69
N TYR A 222 13.19 -3.87 -16.18
CA TYR A 222 12.94 -3.78 -14.75
C TYR A 222 12.08 -4.95 -14.28
N ARG A 223 12.42 -5.47 -13.10
CA ARG A 223 11.73 -6.58 -12.45
C ARG A 223 11.62 -6.28 -10.97
N GLY A 224 10.41 -6.42 -10.46
CA GLY A 224 10.12 -6.28 -9.05
C GLY A 224 9.05 -7.26 -8.59
N TYR A 225 8.74 -7.19 -7.31
CA TYR A 225 7.71 -7.97 -6.65
C TYR A 225 7.11 -7.16 -5.50
N VAL A 226 5.84 -7.40 -5.19
CA VAL A 226 5.15 -6.71 -4.10
C VAL A 226 4.98 -7.63 -2.90
N CYS A 227 5.45 -7.19 -1.73
CA CYS A 227 5.21 -7.89 -0.48
C CYS A 227 4.11 -7.18 0.31
N GLY A 228 3.36 -7.95 1.09
CA GLY A 228 2.26 -7.46 1.90
C GLY A 228 2.21 -8.13 3.27
N LYS A 229 1.78 -7.39 4.30
CA LYS A 229 1.52 -7.91 5.66
C LYS A 229 0.44 -7.07 6.37
N PRO A 230 -0.22 -7.57 7.43
CA PRO A 230 -1.11 -6.74 8.25
C PRO A 230 -0.38 -5.51 8.79
N ALA A 231 -1.11 -4.40 8.94
CA ALA A 231 -0.62 -3.21 9.63
C ALA A 231 -0.51 -3.42 11.15
#